data_AF-A0A3M7DZY3-F1
#
_entry.id   AF-A0A3M7DZY3-F1
#
_cell.length_a   1.000
_cell.length_b   1.000
_cell.length_c   1.000
_cell.angle_alpha   90.00
_cell.angle_beta   90.00
_cell.angle_gamma   90.00
#
_symmetry.space_group_name_H-M   'P 1'
#
loop_
_entity.id
_entity.type
_entity.pdbx_description
1 polymer ?
#
loop_
_entity_poly.entity_id
_entity_poly.type
_entity_poly.pdbx_seq_one_letter_code
_entity_poly.pdbx_strand_id
1 'polypeptide(L)'
;MTTDDMASRLSVYRSLVPQLSSALSSFQSSGSKFKVLKTVHPTNLTPHDPQPPTNEESPRTLFILDSSFNPPSIAHQALAQSALHKNSSDVSSKPHRLLLLFATMNADKAPSAAAFEQRLTLMTVFAGDLIQNLRAQSDKYSVVPVDIGVTTVPYYTDKSAAIASSAWYPDSPKHIHLVGYDTLTRFFAAKYYKDFNPPFSALDPYFDAGHRLRITLRPDDEYGSEAEQRAFVQSLEKGDMEKDGGKREWAKQLDLVPPNPKAGVSSTKVRKAAKAGEWSKVHELCTEGVMQYVKSEKLYDEDDRGAKMA
;
A
#
# COMPACT_ATOMS: atom_id res chain seq x y z
N MET A 1 22.48 12.22 9.90
CA MET A 1 21.54 13.28 9.48
C MET A 1 21.72 14.44 10.44
N THR A 2 21.87 15.67 9.95
CA THR A 2 22.01 16.84 10.84
C THR A 2 20.64 17.30 11.32
N THR A 3 20.59 18.03 12.44
CA THR A 3 19.35 18.63 12.97
C THR A 3 18.70 19.58 11.98
N ASP A 4 19.52 20.34 11.23
CA ASP A 4 19.05 21.33 10.25
C ASP A 4 18.43 20.69 9.01
N ASP A 5 18.97 19.55 8.55
CA ASP A 5 18.37 18.77 7.44
C ASP A 5 16.98 18.23 7.84
N MET A 6 16.83 17.75 9.07
CA MET A 6 15.54 17.28 9.57
C MET A 6 14.52 18.41 9.71
N ALA A 7 14.92 19.56 10.27
CA ALA A 7 14.03 20.72 10.40
C ALA A 7 13.52 21.21 9.03
N SER A 8 14.40 21.25 8.04
CA SER A 8 14.05 21.58 6.66
C SER A 8 13.04 20.58 6.08
N ARG A 9 13.27 19.28 6.22
CA ARG A 9 12.33 18.24 5.75
C ARG A 9 10.96 18.34 6.41
N LEU A 10 10.91 18.54 7.73
CA LEU A 10 9.66 18.74 8.45
C LEU A 10 8.89 19.97 7.94
N SER A 11 9.58 21.04 7.58
CA SER A 11 8.93 22.23 6.98
C SER A 11 8.27 21.90 5.64
N VAL A 12 8.94 21.12 4.78
CA VAL A 12 8.37 20.62 3.52
C VAL A 12 7.15 19.76 3.81
N TYR A 13 7.23 18.83 4.77
CA TYR A 13 6.12 17.93 5.09
C TYR A 13 4.88 18.67 5.63
N ARG A 14 5.06 19.70 6.46
CA ARG A 14 3.95 20.57 6.90
C ARG A 14 3.27 21.26 5.73
N SER A 15 4.04 21.72 4.75
CA SER A 15 3.48 22.36 3.55
C SER A 15 2.62 21.42 2.69
N LEU A 16 2.80 20.09 2.82
CA LEU A 16 2.01 19.11 2.08
C LEU A 16 0.57 19.00 2.60
N VAL A 17 0.31 19.24 3.89
CA VAL A 17 -1.01 19.08 4.49
C VAL A 17 -2.09 19.90 3.77
N PRO A 18 -1.96 21.24 3.60
CA PRO A 18 -2.97 22.01 2.88
C PRO A 18 -3.06 21.63 1.38
N GLN A 19 -1.95 21.24 0.75
CA GLN A 19 -1.94 20.80 -0.64
C GLN A 19 -2.73 19.50 -0.83
N LEU A 20 -2.48 18.51 0.03
CA LEU A 20 -3.14 17.21 0.01
C LEU A 20 -4.60 17.32 0.44
N SER A 21 -4.94 18.20 1.37
CA SER A 21 -6.33 18.51 1.74
C SER A 21 -7.11 19.07 0.54
N SER A 22 -6.54 20.04 -0.18
CA SER A 22 -7.14 20.59 -1.41
C SER A 22 -7.27 19.53 -2.52
N ALA A 23 -6.21 18.76 -2.76
CA ALA A 23 -6.19 17.72 -3.78
C ALA A 23 -7.19 16.58 -3.48
N LEU A 24 -7.34 16.20 -2.22
CA LEU A 24 -8.32 15.22 -1.76
C LEU A 24 -9.76 15.74 -1.91
N SER A 25 -10.01 17.00 -1.54
CA SER A 25 -11.32 17.63 -1.72
C SER A 25 -11.70 17.69 -3.20
N SER A 26 -10.75 18.07 -4.06
CA SER A 26 -10.93 18.05 -5.52
C SER A 26 -11.27 16.64 -6.02
N PHE A 27 -10.55 15.60 -5.57
CA PHE A 27 -10.83 14.21 -5.92
C PHE A 27 -12.23 13.75 -5.47
N GLN A 28 -12.63 14.07 -4.24
CA GLN A 28 -13.96 13.71 -3.72
C GLN A 28 -15.08 14.37 -4.52
N SER A 29 -14.86 15.59 -5.02
CA SER A 29 -15.83 16.32 -5.85
C SER A 29 -15.83 15.91 -7.33
N SER A 30 -14.82 15.18 -7.83
CA SER A 30 -14.66 14.93 -9.26
C SER A 30 -15.43 13.72 -9.79
N GLY A 31 -15.94 12.85 -8.92
CA GLY A 31 -16.53 11.56 -9.30
C GLY A 31 -15.51 10.52 -9.81
N SER A 32 -14.22 10.84 -9.82
CA SER A 32 -13.16 9.91 -10.22
C SER A 32 -13.01 8.77 -9.21
N LYS A 33 -12.76 7.55 -9.69
CA LYS A 33 -12.56 6.37 -8.82
C LYS A 33 -11.12 6.21 -8.33
N PHE A 34 -10.16 6.81 -9.03
CA PHE A 34 -8.73 6.77 -8.70
C PHE A 34 -8.04 8.06 -9.13
N LYS A 35 -7.06 8.52 -8.34
CA LYS A 35 -6.18 9.65 -8.69
C LYS A 35 -4.83 9.52 -8.00
N VAL A 36 -3.75 9.85 -8.69
CA VAL A 36 -2.44 10.10 -8.06
C VAL A 36 -2.42 11.54 -7.55
N LEU A 37 -2.00 11.76 -6.31
CA LEU A 37 -1.96 13.08 -5.67
C LEU A 37 -0.55 13.67 -5.60
N LYS A 38 0.47 12.81 -5.42
CA LYS A 38 1.89 13.19 -5.36
C LYS A 38 2.76 12.07 -5.90
N THR A 39 3.93 12.43 -6.41
CA THR A 39 4.99 11.49 -6.79
C THR A 39 6.31 11.88 -6.12
N VAL A 40 7.08 10.89 -5.69
CA VAL A 40 8.46 11.06 -5.19
C VAL A 40 9.41 10.29 -6.11
N HIS A 41 10.44 10.95 -6.65
CA HIS A 41 11.31 10.38 -7.68
C HIS A 41 12.70 9.95 -7.15
N PRO A 42 13.32 8.88 -7.69
CA PRO A 42 14.70 8.49 -7.42
C PRO A 42 15.79 9.51 -7.75
N THR A 43 15.47 10.60 -8.45
CA THR A 43 16.44 11.69 -8.73
C THR A 43 16.16 12.95 -7.90
N ASN A 44 14.91 13.14 -7.45
CA ASN A 44 14.51 14.25 -6.58
C ASN A 44 13.50 13.75 -5.53
N LEU A 45 13.93 13.76 -4.26
CA LEU A 45 13.11 13.30 -3.13
C LEU A 45 12.07 14.33 -2.69
N THR A 46 12.09 15.54 -3.25
CA THR A 46 11.04 16.52 -3.03
C THR A 46 9.75 16.03 -3.71
N PRO A 47 8.65 15.87 -2.97
CA PRO A 47 7.38 15.48 -3.55
C PRO A 47 6.89 16.54 -4.54
N HIS A 48 6.43 16.11 -5.70
CA HIS A 48 5.90 17.00 -6.74
C HIS A 48 4.50 16.57 -7.15
N ASP A 49 3.79 17.49 -7.82
CA ASP A 49 2.51 17.18 -8.43
C ASP A 49 2.73 16.16 -9.56
N PRO A 50 1.91 15.11 -9.61
CA PRO A 50 2.12 14.02 -10.55
C PRO A 50 1.88 14.49 -11.97
N GLN A 51 2.74 14.02 -12.87
CA GLN A 51 2.56 14.13 -14.32
C GLN A 51 2.40 12.70 -14.86
N PRO A 52 1.57 12.50 -15.91
CA PRO A 52 1.56 11.23 -16.63
C PRO A 52 3.00 10.86 -17.04
N PRO A 53 3.43 9.61 -16.81
CA PRO A 53 4.79 9.22 -17.14
C PRO A 53 5.04 9.32 -18.64
N THR A 54 6.26 9.67 -19.03
CA THR A 54 6.69 9.56 -20.44
C THR A 54 6.67 8.10 -20.88
N ASN A 55 6.64 7.82 -22.19
CA ASN A 55 6.64 6.44 -22.70
C ASN A 55 7.82 5.60 -22.17
N GLU A 56 8.97 6.22 -21.88
CA GLU A 56 10.15 5.54 -21.34
C GLU A 56 10.05 5.24 -19.83
N GLU A 57 9.27 6.05 -19.10
CA GLU A 57 9.07 5.91 -17.65
C GLU A 57 7.75 5.23 -17.28
N SER A 58 6.89 5.02 -18.27
CA SER A 58 5.59 4.39 -18.11
C SER A 58 5.78 2.95 -17.64
N PRO A 59 5.20 2.57 -16.49
CA PRO A 59 5.46 1.27 -15.91
C PRO A 59 4.85 0.16 -16.77
N ARG A 60 5.61 -0.93 -16.97
CA ARG A 60 5.03 -2.21 -17.43
C ARG A 60 4.56 -3.05 -16.26
N THR A 61 5.13 -2.83 -15.07
CA THR A 61 4.70 -3.43 -13.81
C THR A 61 4.47 -2.35 -12.76
N LEU A 62 3.27 -2.36 -12.17
CA LEU A 62 2.89 -1.50 -11.06
C LEU A 62 2.77 -2.34 -9.79
N PHE A 63 3.69 -2.14 -8.86
CA PHE A 63 3.56 -2.69 -7.51
C PHE A 63 2.60 -1.82 -6.72
N ILE A 64 1.61 -2.42 -6.06
CA ILE A 64 0.57 -1.67 -5.35
C ILE A 64 0.56 -2.10 -3.89
N LEU A 65 0.88 -1.18 -2.99
CA LEU A 65 0.75 -1.36 -1.56
C LEU A 65 -0.47 -0.58 -1.08
N ASP A 66 -1.55 -1.31 -0.82
CA ASP A 66 -2.83 -0.77 -0.35
C ASP A 66 -2.96 -0.95 1.16
N SER A 67 -3.12 0.17 1.88
CA SER A 67 -3.25 0.17 3.34
C SER A 67 -3.88 1.47 3.84
N SER A 68 -4.29 1.48 5.12
CA SER A 68 -4.76 2.69 5.78
C SER A 68 -3.64 3.66 6.18
N PHE A 69 -2.38 3.21 6.18
CA PHE A 69 -1.19 4.04 6.46
C PHE A 69 -1.34 4.98 7.67
N ASN A 70 -1.76 4.45 8.83
CA ASN A 70 -2.12 5.26 10.00
C ASN A 70 -1.31 4.93 11.27
N PRO A 71 0.03 5.14 11.29
CA PRO A 71 0.90 5.59 10.18
C PRO A 71 1.45 4.41 9.35
N PRO A 72 2.18 4.67 8.23
CA PRO A 72 3.08 3.67 7.65
C PRO A 72 4.07 3.13 8.69
N SER A 73 4.54 1.91 8.51
CA SER A 73 5.37 1.18 9.49
C SER A 73 6.46 0.38 8.79
N ILE A 74 7.40 -0.18 9.55
CA ILE A 74 8.44 -1.06 9.00
C ILE A 74 7.88 -2.34 8.36
N ALA A 75 6.64 -2.73 8.69
CA ALA A 75 5.96 -3.81 8.00
C ALA A 75 5.63 -3.42 6.55
N HIS A 76 5.13 -2.20 6.33
CA HIS A 76 4.89 -1.67 4.98
C HIS A 76 6.19 -1.54 4.20
N GLN A 77 7.27 -1.07 4.85
CA GLN A 77 8.60 -1.01 4.24
C GLN A 77 9.07 -2.38 3.76
N ALA A 78 8.94 -3.41 4.59
CA ALA A 78 9.37 -4.75 4.26
C ALA A 78 8.55 -5.39 3.12
N LEU A 79 7.24 -5.11 3.04
CA LEU A 79 6.42 -5.52 1.89
C LEU A 79 6.95 -4.91 0.58
N ALA A 80 7.18 -3.60 0.57
CA ALA A 80 7.72 -2.90 -0.60
C ALA A 80 9.13 -3.39 -0.96
N GLN A 81 10.02 -3.52 0.02
CA GLN A 81 11.39 -4.02 -0.20
C GLN A 81 11.40 -5.46 -0.71
N SER A 82 10.53 -6.34 -0.21
CA SER A 82 10.42 -7.71 -0.71
C SER A 82 10.05 -7.77 -2.19
N ALA A 83 9.16 -6.89 -2.65
CA ALA A 83 8.77 -6.80 -4.06
C ALA A 83 9.87 -6.17 -4.93
N LEU A 84 10.58 -5.17 -4.40
CA LEU A 84 11.61 -4.41 -5.12
C LEU A 84 13.01 -5.02 -5.02
N HIS A 85 13.20 -6.10 -4.26
CA HIS A 85 14.45 -6.84 -4.25
C HIS A 85 14.72 -7.40 -5.65
N LYS A 86 15.92 -7.21 -6.21
CA LYS A 86 16.24 -7.54 -7.62
C LYS A 86 15.91 -8.98 -8.00
N ASN A 87 16.23 -9.95 -7.13
CA ASN A 87 15.84 -11.36 -7.31
C ASN A 87 14.32 -11.57 -7.52
N SER A 88 13.48 -10.66 -7.04
CA SER A 88 12.02 -10.69 -7.21
C SER A 88 11.51 -9.72 -8.26
N SER A 89 12.14 -8.55 -8.43
CA SER A 89 11.66 -7.54 -9.38
C SER A 89 12.13 -7.81 -10.80
N ASP A 90 13.31 -8.41 -11.00
CA ASP A 90 13.89 -8.66 -12.33
C ASP A 90 13.11 -9.70 -13.16
N VAL A 91 12.29 -10.54 -12.52
CA VAL A 91 11.36 -11.43 -13.22
C VAL A 91 10.13 -10.69 -13.79
N SER A 92 9.89 -9.45 -13.37
CA SER A 92 8.78 -8.61 -13.82
C SER A 92 9.24 -7.60 -14.86
N SER A 93 8.39 -7.31 -15.85
CA SER A 93 8.72 -6.39 -16.95
C SER A 93 8.95 -4.96 -16.44
N LYS A 94 10.05 -4.34 -16.88
CA LYS A 94 10.43 -2.95 -16.60
C LYS A 94 9.86 -1.99 -17.66
N PRO A 95 9.67 -0.69 -17.38
CA PRO A 95 9.94 0.00 -16.11
C PRO A 95 9.01 -0.44 -14.96
N HIS A 96 9.49 -0.27 -13.73
CA HIS A 96 8.73 -0.55 -12.50
C HIS A 96 8.34 0.74 -11.81
N ARG A 97 7.21 0.72 -11.11
CA ARG A 97 6.76 1.81 -10.25
C ARG A 97 6.02 1.25 -9.04
N LEU A 98 6.09 1.96 -7.91
CA LEU A 98 5.36 1.61 -6.69
C LEU A 98 4.24 2.62 -6.45
N LEU A 99 3.02 2.12 -6.23
CA LEU A 99 1.88 2.91 -5.81
C LEU A 99 1.55 2.60 -4.34
N LEU A 100 1.60 3.62 -3.49
CA LEU A 100 1.00 3.59 -2.16
C LEU A 100 -0.45 4.04 -2.29
N LEU A 101 -1.40 3.12 -2.10
CA LEU A 101 -2.81 3.35 -2.37
C LEU A 101 -3.60 3.51 -1.07
N PHE A 102 -4.35 4.61 -0.97
CA PHE A 102 -5.25 4.89 0.15
C PHE A 102 -6.71 4.85 -0.29
N ALA A 103 -7.48 3.92 0.26
CA ALA A 103 -8.94 3.89 0.08
C ALA A 103 -9.62 4.88 1.03
N THR A 104 -10.32 5.87 0.46
CA THR A 104 -11.08 6.91 1.18
C THR A 104 -12.40 6.37 1.74
N MET A 105 -12.92 5.29 1.15
CA MET A 105 -14.05 4.52 1.65
C MET A 105 -13.54 3.10 1.95
N ASN A 106 -13.42 2.75 3.24
CA ASN A 106 -13.12 1.38 3.66
C ASN A 106 -14.42 0.72 4.12
N ALA A 107 -14.74 -0.45 3.58
CA ALA A 107 -15.99 -1.17 3.89
C ALA A 107 -16.15 -1.54 5.37
N ASP A 108 -15.03 -1.70 6.11
CA ASP A 108 -15.03 -2.36 7.42
C ASP A 108 -14.50 -1.48 8.60
N LYS A 109 -14.22 -0.18 8.41
CA LYS A 109 -13.52 0.63 9.46
C LYS A 109 -14.31 1.83 9.99
N ALA A 110 -14.36 1.91 11.32
CA ALA A 110 -14.90 3.01 12.14
C ALA A 110 -14.05 4.31 12.04
N PRO A 111 -14.45 5.43 12.70
CA PRO A 111 -13.72 6.69 12.69
C PRO A 111 -12.24 6.53 13.06
N SER A 112 -11.39 7.39 12.52
CA SER A 112 -9.99 7.06 12.33
C SER A 112 -9.06 8.11 12.94
N ALA A 113 -7.99 7.66 13.61
CA ALA A 113 -7.15 8.49 14.48
C ALA A 113 -6.53 9.76 13.85
N ALA A 114 -5.82 9.61 12.73
CA ALA A 114 -5.34 10.76 11.95
C ALA A 114 -6.31 11.09 10.80
N ALA A 115 -6.45 12.38 10.51
CA ALA A 115 -7.15 12.88 9.34
C ALA A 115 -6.52 12.38 8.04
N PHE A 116 -7.28 12.39 6.94
CA PHE A 116 -6.85 11.77 5.68
C PHE A 116 -5.65 12.50 5.07
N GLU A 117 -5.63 13.82 5.08
CA GLU A 117 -4.52 14.65 4.64
C GLU A 117 -3.23 14.35 5.44
N GLN A 118 -3.35 14.08 6.74
CA GLN A 118 -2.22 13.70 7.57
C GLN A 118 -1.65 12.33 7.18
N ARG A 119 -2.52 11.36 6.86
CA ARG A 119 -2.10 10.04 6.37
C ARG A 119 -1.43 10.13 5.01
N LEU A 120 -1.97 10.94 4.10
CA LEU A 120 -1.38 11.18 2.79
C LEU A 120 0.00 11.86 2.93
N THR A 121 0.14 12.80 3.89
CA THR A 121 1.45 13.37 4.22
C THR A 121 2.39 12.29 4.73
N LEU A 122 1.97 11.46 5.70
CA LEU A 122 2.77 10.35 6.23
C LEU A 122 3.18 9.35 5.14
N MET A 123 2.30 9.03 4.18
CA MET A 123 2.61 8.20 3.01
C MET A 123 3.69 8.85 2.14
N THR A 124 3.61 10.17 1.95
CA THR A 124 4.59 10.93 1.16
C THR A 124 5.96 10.96 1.86
N VAL A 125 5.99 11.15 3.18
CA VAL A 125 7.20 11.05 4.00
C VAL A 125 7.81 9.65 3.89
N PHE A 126 6.97 8.63 4.07
CA PHE A 126 7.37 7.23 3.96
C PHE A 126 7.95 6.88 2.58
N ALA A 127 7.38 7.43 1.50
CA ALA A 127 7.94 7.25 0.15
C ALA A 127 9.37 7.80 0.03
N GLY A 128 9.62 8.99 0.56
CA GLY A 128 10.96 9.58 0.60
C GLY A 128 11.96 8.75 1.41
N ASP A 129 11.55 8.26 2.58
CA ASP A 129 12.37 7.37 3.42
C ASP A 129 12.62 6.03 2.73
N LEU A 130 11.61 5.44 2.10
CA LEU A 130 11.72 4.18 1.36
C LEU A 130 12.74 4.31 0.22
N ILE A 131 12.63 5.34 -0.61
CA ILE A 131 13.56 5.56 -1.72
C ILE A 131 15.00 5.74 -1.20
N GLN A 132 15.21 6.49 -0.12
CA GLN A 132 16.54 6.64 0.50
C GLN A 132 17.11 5.29 0.94
N ASN A 133 16.30 4.48 1.62
CA ASN A 133 16.69 3.14 2.05
C ASN A 133 17.03 2.21 0.87
N LEU A 134 16.25 2.27 -0.22
CA LEU A 134 16.50 1.49 -1.43
C LEU A 134 17.80 1.95 -2.13
N ARG A 135 18.05 3.26 -2.22
CA ARG A 135 19.30 3.80 -2.81
C ARG A 135 20.54 3.36 -2.06
N ALA A 136 20.50 3.38 -0.72
CA ALA A 136 21.59 2.93 0.13
C ALA A 136 21.96 1.44 -0.08
N GLN A 137 21.06 0.66 -0.68
CA GLN A 137 21.24 -0.76 -1.00
C GLN A 137 20.87 -1.03 -2.47
N SER A 138 21.24 -0.11 -3.36
CA SER A 138 20.90 -0.16 -4.80
C SER A 138 21.52 -1.33 -5.55
N ASP A 139 22.50 -2.01 -4.96
CA ASP A 139 23.01 -3.30 -5.41
C ASP A 139 21.95 -4.40 -5.27
N LYS A 140 21.16 -4.38 -4.20
CA LYS A 140 20.14 -5.40 -3.87
C LYS A 140 18.73 -5.05 -4.34
N TYR A 141 18.38 -3.76 -4.38
CA TYR A 141 17.02 -3.32 -4.66
C TYR A 141 16.92 -2.46 -5.91
N SER A 142 15.80 -2.60 -6.62
CA SER A 142 15.36 -1.66 -7.64
C SER A 142 14.89 -0.36 -6.98
N VAL A 143 15.47 0.76 -7.38
CA VAL A 143 15.04 2.10 -6.92
C VAL A 143 14.05 2.64 -7.94
N VAL A 144 12.79 2.82 -7.54
CA VAL A 144 11.68 3.16 -8.43
C VAL A 144 10.96 4.43 -7.97
N PRO A 145 10.27 5.16 -8.87
CA PRO A 145 9.33 6.19 -8.47
C PRO A 145 8.22 5.63 -7.59
N VAL A 146 7.79 6.45 -6.62
CA VAL A 146 6.71 6.12 -5.69
C VAL A 146 5.58 7.12 -5.84
N ASP A 147 4.40 6.63 -6.19
CA ASP A 147 3.16 7.41 -6.30
C ASP A 147 2.32 7.29 -5.04
N ILE A 148 1.68 8.40 -4.66
CA ILE A 148 0.71 8.48 -3.56
C ILE A 148 -0.66 8.61 -4.19
N GLY A 149 -1.45 7.54 -4.19
CA GLY A 149 -2.75 7.49 -4.82
C GLY A 149 -3.91 7.35 -3.85
N VAL A 150 -5.08 7.81 -4.29
CA VAL A 150 -6.35 7.67 -3.59
C VAL A 150 -7.37 6.95 -4.44
N THR A 151 -8.27 6.22 -3.79
CA THR A 151 -9.39 5.55 -4.45
C THR A 151 -10.67 5.61 -3.62
N THR A 152 -11.82 5.58 -4.28
CA THR A 152 -13.14 5.46 -3.64
C THR A 152 -13.68 4.03 -3.64
N VAL A 153 -13.09 3.12 -4.43
CA VAL A 153 -13.59 1.75 -4.55
C VAL A 153 -12.92 0.82 -3.52
N PRO A 154 -13.68 -0.04 -2.84
CA PRO A 154 -13.16 -0.79 -1.69
C PRO A 154 -12.49 -2.13 -2.07
N TYR A 155 -12.91 -2.76 -3.17
CA TYR A 155 -12.45 -4.10 -3.57
C TYR A 155 -11.24 -4.05 -4.50
N TYR A 156 -10.35 -5.03 -4.41
CA TYR A 156 -9.11 -5.07 -5.19
C TYR A 156 -9.34 -5.17 -6.71
N THR A 157 -10.37 -5.89 -7.13
CA THR A 157 -10.80 -5.99 -8.53
C THR A 157 -11.20 -4.62 -9.07
N ASP A 158 -12.06 -3.90 -8.33
CA ASP A 158 -12.49 -2.54 -8.68
C ASP A 158 -11.34 -1.54 -8.64
N LYS A 159 -10.40 -1.69 -7.69
CA LYS A 159 -9.19 -0.86 -7.61
C LYS A 159 -8.35 -1.01 -8.86
N SER A 160 -8.07 -2.25 -9.29
CA SER A 160 -7.37 -2.51 -10.55
C SER A 160 -8.10 -1.91 -11.74
N ALA A 161 -9.42 -2.09 -11.84
CA ALA A 161 -10.21 -1.52 -12.92
C ALA A 161 -10.16 0.03 -12.94
N ALA A 162 -10.27 0.66 -11.76
CA ALA A 162 -10.18 2.11 -11.62
C ALA A 162 -8.79 2.65 -12.03
N ILE A 163 -7.72 1.96 -11.62
CA ILE A 163 -6.34 2.30 -12.00
C ILE A 163 -6.14 2.15 -13.51
N ALA A 164 -6.56 1.02 -14.08
CA ALA A 164 -6.42 0.73 -15.52
C ALA A 164 -7.21 1.71 -16.41
N SER A 165 -8.37 2.18 -15.93
CA SER A 165 -9.18 3.19 -16.63
C SER A 165 -8.66 4.62 -16.51
N SER A 166 -7.60 4.85 -15.72
CA SER A 166 -7.11 6.19 -15.42
C SER A 166 -6.04 6.66 -16.39
N ALA A 167 -5.95 7.98 -16.59
CA ALA A 167 -4.89 8.58 -17.41
C ALA A 167 -3.49 8.54 -16.76
N TRP A 168 -3.40 8.08 -15.50
CA TRP A 168 -2.14 8.06 -14.75
C TRP A 168 -1.21 6.90 -15.15
N TYR A 169 -1.77 5.83 -15.73
CA TYR A 169 -1.04 4.65 -16.17
C TYR A 169 -1.51 4.20 -17.56
N PRO A 170 -1.20 4.99 -18.62
CA PRO A 170 -1.81 4.80 -19.95
C PRO A 170 -1.45 3.47 -20.62
N ASP A 171 -0.28 2.88 -20.31
CA ASP A 171 0.16 1.61 -20.90
C ASP A 171 -0.39 0.37 -20.20
N SER A 172 -1.36 0.54 -19.29
CA SER A 172 -2.04 -0.57 -18.60
C SER A 172 -1.06 -1.58 -17.98
N PRO A 173 -0.23 -1.14 -17.01
CA PRO A 173 0.75 -2.02 -16.36
C PRO A 173 0.10 -3.26 -15.78
N LYS A 174 0.86 -4.35 -15.73
CA LYS A 174 0.50 -5.50 -14.91
C LYS A 174 0.56 -5.10 -13.43
N HIS A 175 -0.56 -5.25 -12.72
CA HIS A 175 -0.63 -4.97 -11.30
C HIS A 175 -0.09 -6.14 -10.46
N ILE A 176 0.72 -5.82 -9.47
CA ILE A 176 1.14 -6.76 -8.42
C ILE A 176 0.79 -6.15 -7.07
N HIS A 177 -0.30 -6.63 -6.46
CA HIS A 177 -0.72 -6.16 -5.14
C HIS A 177 0.10 -6.84 -4.04
N LEU A 178 0.67 -6.01 -3.16
CA LEU A 178 1.47 -6.43 -2.02
C LEU A 178 0.56 -6.56 -0.80
N VAL A 179 0.27 -7.79 -0.39
CA VAL A 179 -0.74 -8.08 0.62
C VAL A 179 -0.24 -9.04 1.69
N GLY A 180 -0.88 -9.02 2.86
CA GLY A 180 -0.73 -10.06 3.88
C GLY A 180 -1.64 -11.26 3.59
N TYR A 181 -1.36 -12.39 4.25
CA TYR A 181 -2.20 -13.58 4.14
C TYR A 181 -3.65 -13.34 4.59
N ASP A 182 -3.89 -12.53 5.62
CA ASP A 182 -5.23 -12.10 6.07
C ASP A 182 -6.05 -11.42 4.96
N THR A 183 -5.37 -10.78 4.02
CA THR A 183 -6.00 -10.10 2.89
C THR A 183 -6.26 -11.09 1.77
N LEU A 184 -5.39 -12.09 1.56
CA LEU A 184 -5.64 -13.19 0.62
C LEU A 184 -6.92 -13.96 0.98
N THR A 185 -7.10 -14.30 2.26
CA THR A 185 -8.31 -15.02 2.70
C THR A 185 -9.58 -14.21 2.46
N ARG A 186 -9.53 -12.89 2.67
CA ARG A 186 -10.64 -11.98 2.35
C ARG A 186 -10.85 -11.79 0.85
N PHE A 187 -9.78 -11.74 0.06
CA PHE A 187 -9.84 -11.64 -1.40
C PHE A 187 -10.59 -12.84 -2.00
N PHE A 188 -10.44 -14.03 -1.40
CA PHE A 188 -11.12 -15.27 -1.79
C PHE A 188 -12.28 -15.64 -0.85
N ALA A 189 -12.95 -14.66 -0.23
CA ALA A 189 -14.15 -14.92 0.57
C ALA A 189 -15.41 -14.56 -0.22
N ALA A 190 -16.18 -15.58 -0.64
CA ALA A 190 -17.39 -15.45 -1.46
C ALA A 190 -18.42 -14.44 -0.91
N LYS A 191 -18.45 -14.24 0.41
CA LYS A 191 -19.32 -13.25 1.09
C LYS A 191 -19.13 -11.80 0.60
N TYR A 192 -18.01 -11.48 -0.05
CA TYR A 192 -17.75 -10.14 -0.61
C TYR A 192 -18.23 -9.98 -2.05
N TYR A 193 -18.69 -11.04 -2.71
CA TYR A 193 -19.10 -11.04 -4.12
C TYR A 193 -20.55 -11.51 -4.31
N LYS A 194 -21.45 -11.00 -3.46
CA LYS A 194 -22.86 -11.45 -3.43
C LYS A 194 -23.65 -11.10 -4.69
N ASP A 195 -23.21 -10.09 -5.42
CA ASP A 195 -23.86 -9.61 -6.66
C ASP A 195 -23.41 -10.40 -7.90
N PHE A 196 -22.57 -11.43 -7.72
CA PHE A 196 -21.99 -12.25 -8.78
C PHE A 196 -22.42 -13.71 -8.63
N ASN A 197 -22.61 -14.40 -9.76
CA ASN A 197 -22.95 -15.82 -9.78
C ASN A 197 -22.20 -16.55 -10.91
N PRO A 198 -21.23 -17.43 -10.61
CA PRO A 198 -20.75 -17.76 -9.27
C PRO A 198 -19.99 -16.58 -8.61
N PRO A 199 -19.86 -16.53 -7.26
CA PRO A 199 -19.32 -15.36 -6.57
C PRO A 199 -17.94 -14.91 -7.08
N PHE A 200 -17.01 -15.83 -7.32
CA PHE A 200 -15.67 -15.49 -7.77
C PHE A 200 -15.57 -15.08 -9.25
N SER A 201 -16.65 -15.09 -10.03
CA SER A 201 -16.64 -14.43 -11.35
C SER A 201 -16.31 -12.92 -11.25
N ALA A 202 -16.53 -12.31 -10.07
CA ALA A 202 -16.06 -10.95 -9.77
C ALA A 202 -14.53 -10.78 -9.89
N LEU A 203 -13.78 -11.87 -9.77
CA LEU A 203 -12.32 -11.90 -9.81
C LEU A 203 -11.76 -12.08 -11.23
N ASP A 204 -12.59 -12.49 -12.20
CA ASP A 204 -12.18 -12.72 -13.59
C ASP A 204 -11.40 -11.53 -14.17
N PRO A 205 -11.89 -10.27 -14.10
CA PRO A 205 -11.19 -9.15 -14.71
C PRO A 205 -9.79 -8.91 -14.13
N TYR A 206 -9.58 -9.25 -12.85
CA TYR A 206 -8.29 -9.11 -12.19
C TYR A 206 -7.29 -10.13 -12.73
N PHE A 207 -7.68 -11.40 -12.76
CA PHE A 207 -6.79 -12.48 -13.17
C PHE A 207 -6.61 -12.56 -14.69
N ASP A 208 -7.65 -12.28 -15.47
CA ASP A 208 -7.59 -12.27 -16.95
C ASP A 208 -6.67 -11.16 -17.47
N ALA A 209 -6.59 -10.02 -16.76
CA ALA A 209 -5.60 -8.97 -17.02
C ALA A 209 -4.17 -9.36 -16.61
N GLY A 210 -3.96 -10.60 -16.16
CA GLY A 210 -2.67 -11.14 -15.76
C GLY A 210 -2.15 -10.54 -14.45
N HIS A 211 -2.95 -9.82 -13.67
CA HIS A 211 -2.53 -9.24 -12.39
C HIS A 211 -2.19 -10.32 -11.37
N ARG A 212 -1.40 -9.98 -10.34
CA ARG A 212 -0.90 -10.96 -9.36
C ARG A 212 -1.04 -10.45 -7.94
N LEU A 213 -1.15 -11.38 -7.00
CA LEU A 213 -1.02 -11.10 -5.58
C LEU A 213 0.35 -11.58 -5.14
N ARG A 214 1.10 -10.72 -4.43
CA ARG A 214 2.31 -11.10 -3.70
C ARG A 214 1.96 -11.12 -2.23
N ILE A 215 1.87 -12.32 -1.67
CA ILE A 215 1.31 -12.58 -0.36
C ILE A 215 2.43 -12.87 0.62
N THR A 216 2.61 -11.99 1.60
CA THR A 216 3.52 -12.27 2.71
C THR A 216 2.81 -13.11 3.75
N LEU A 217 3.34 -14.31 3.99
CA LEU A 217 2.84 -15.22 5.00
C LEU A 217 2.99 -14.60 6.38
N ARG A 218 2.04 -14.89 7.26
CA ARG A 218 2.01 -14.35 8.61
C ARG A 218 1.38 -15.40 9.53
N PRO A 219 2.14 -16.44 9.91
CA PRO A 219 1.63 -17.43 10.83
C PRO A 219 1.35 -16.77 12.19
N ASP A 220 0.13 -16.94 12.67
CA ASP A 220 -0.32 -16.52 14.00
C ASP A 220 -1.53 -17.37 14.41
N ASP A 221 -2.01 -17.15 15.64
CA ASP A 221 -3.12 -17.94 16.20
C ASP A 221 -4.46 -17.73 15.46
N GLU A 222 -4.60 -16.65 14.68
CA GLU A 222 -5.82 -16.32 13.94
C GLU A 222 -5.83 -16.91 12.53
N TYR A 223 -4.68 -16.92 11.85
CA TYR A 223 -4.53 -17.33 10.45
C TYR A 223 -3.76 -18.63 10.25
N GLY A 224 -3.47 -19.37 11.33
CA GLY A 224 -2.86 -20.69 11.30
C GLY A 224 -1.36 -20.69 11.03
N SER A 225 -0.80 -21.89 10.97
CA SER A 225 0.60 -22.18 10.69
C SER A 225 1.00 -21.85 9.24
N GLU A 226 2.30 -21.68 8.99
CA GLU A 226 2.81 -21.43 7.63
C GLU A 226 2.39 -22.53 6.64
N ALA A 227 2.35 -23.79 7.10
CA ALA A 227 1.92 -24.93 6.29
C ALA A 227 0.44 -24.80 5.86
N GLU A 228 -0.44 -24.42 6.78
CA GLU A 228 -1.87 -24.18 6.48
C GLU A 228 -2.04 -23.01 5.51
N GLN A 229 -1.25 -21.94 5.69
CA GLN A 229 -1.30 -20.80 4.77
C GLN A 229 -0.85 -21.16 3.35
N ARG A 230 0.17 -22.00 3.21
CA ARG A 230 0.59 -22.52 1.90
C ARG A 230 -0.43 -23.48 1.30
N ALA A 231 -1.08 -24.29 2.13
CA ALA A 231 -2.12 -25.22 1.70
C ALA A 231 -3.32 -24.50 1.06
N PHE A 232 -3.60 -23.24 1.43
CA PHE A 232 -4.64 -22.43 0.79
C PHE A 232 -4.43 -22.24 -0.73
N VAL A 233 -3.20 -21.98 -1.17
CA VAL A 233 -2.94 -21.83 -2.62
C VAL A 233 -3.02 -23.19 -3.31
N GLN A 234 -2.61 -24.26 -2.62
CA GLN A 234 -2.73 -25.63 -3.13
C GLN A 234 -4.18 -26.09 -3.26
N SER A 235 -5.08 -25.66 -2.37
CA SER A 235 -6.51 -26.00 -2.46
C SER A 235 -7.16 -25.30 -3.66
N LEU A 236 -6.82 -24.04 -3.93
CA LEU A 236 -7.22 -23.35 -5.16
C LEU A 236 -6.73 -24.09 -6.42
N GLU A 237 -5.46 -24.50 -6.44
CA GLU A 237 -4.86 -25.23 -7.57
C GLU A 237 -5.53 -26.60 -7.82
N LYS A 238 -6.00 -27.28 -6.77
CA LYS A 238 -6.70 -28.57 -6.86
C LYS A 238 -8.16 -28.44 -7.31
N GLY A 239 -8.72 -27.23 -7.29
CA GLY A 239 -10.11 -26.96 -7.67
C GLY A 239 -11.09 -26.93 -6.51
N ASP A 240 -10.63 -26.86 -5.25
CA ASP A 240 -11.51 -26.88 -4.07
C ASP A 240 -12.46 -25.66 -4.00
N MET A 241 -12.17 -24.62 -4.79
CA MET A 241 -12.95 -23.38 -4.89
C MET A 241 -13.80 -23.28 -6.17
N GLU A 242 -13.84 -24.31 -7.02
CA GLU A 242 -14.59 -24.29 -8.31
C GLU A 242 -16.09 -24.09 -8.11
N LYS A 243 -16.66 -24.61 -7.01
CA LYS A 243 -18.07 -24.42 -6.65
C LYS A 243 -18.49 -22.95 -6.54
N ASP A 244 -17.53 -22.09 -6.16
CA ASP A 244 -17.72 -20.64 -6.00
C ASP A 244 -17.19 -19.88 -7.22
N GLY A 245 -16.77 -20.58 -8.29
CA GLY A 245 -16.23 -20.00 -9.52
C GLY A 245 -14.72 -19.79 -9.53
N GLY A 246 -13.99 -20.31 -8.53
CA GLY A 246 -12.54 -20.17 -8.45
C GLY A 246 -11.83 -21.03 -9.50
N LYS A 247 -10.99 -20.41 -10.35
CA LYS A 247 -10.25 -21.12 -11.39
C LYS A 247 -8.89 -21.61 -10.90
N ARG A 248 -8.52 -22.85 -11.23
CA ARG A 248 -7.27 -23.50 -10.76
C ARG A 248 -6.03 -22.73 -11.19
N GLU A 249 -6.04 -22.19 -12.40
CA GLU A 249 -4.93 -21.46 -13.00
C GLU A 249 -4.56 -20.17 -12.24
N TRP A 250 -5.50 -19.59 -11.48
CA TRP A 250 -5.24 -18.40 -10.67
C TRP A 250 -4.19 -18.65 -9.59
N ALA A 251 -3.98 -19.89 -9.16
CA ALA A 251 -2.90 -20.25 -8.23
C ALA A 251 -1.52 -19.80 -8.74
N LYS A 252 -1.29 -19.77 -10.06
CA LYS A 252 -0.03 -19.29 -10.69
C LYS A 252 0.17 -17.78 -10.54
N GLN A 253 -0.88 -17.04 -10.20
CA GLN A 253 -0.87 -15.60 -9.98
C GLN A 253 -0.78 -15.22 -8.48
N LEU A 254 -0.62 -16.22 -7.60
CA LEU A 254 -0.44 -16.04 -6.16
C LEU A 254 1.01 -16.36 -5.75
N ASP A 255 1.83 -15.32 -5.55
CA ASP A 255 3.20 -15.47 -5.09
C ASP A 255 3.28 -15.49 -3.57
N LEU A 256 3.53 -16.65 -2.97
CA LEU A 256 3.76 -16.76 -1.53
C LEU A 256 5.20 -16.37 -1.17
N VAL A 257 5.32 -15.40 -0.27
CA VAL A 257 6.59 -14.94 0.30
C VAL A 257 6.68 -15.40 1.76
N PRO A 258 7.82 -15.95 2.21
CA PRO A 258 8.01 -16.36 3.60
C PRO A 258 7.69 -15.25 4.60
N PRO A 259 7.41 -15.61 5.87
CA PRO A 259 7.15 -14.63 6.90
C PRO A 259 8.25 -13.58 7.02
N ASN A 260 7.83 -12.33 7.16
CA ASN A 260 8.74 -11.23 7.39
C ASN A 260 9.37 -11.37 8.80
N PRO A 261 10.70 -11.32 8.96
CA PRO A 261 11.34 -11.33 10.29
C PRO A 261 10.89 -10.19 11.21
N LYS A 262 10.40 -9.09 10.62
CA LYS A 262 9.76 -7.96 11.33
C LYS A 262 8.25 -8.20 11.58
N ALA A 263 7.82 -9.46 11.65
CA ALA A 263 6.45 -9.86 11.94
C ALA A 263 5.94 -9.26 13.25
N GLY A 264 4.64 -8.98 13.31
CA GLY A 264 4.00 -8.42 14.51
C GLY A 264 4.08 -6.90 14.65
N VAL A 265 4.67 -6.17 13.70
CA VAL A 265 4.57 -4.69 13.65
C VAL A 265 3.24 -4.29 13.01
N SER A 266 2.48 -3.44 13.69
CA SER A 266 1.23 -2.89 13.17
C SER A 266 1.16 -1.38 13.43
N SER A 267 0.42 -0.65 12.60
CA SER A 267 0.18 0.78 12.83
C SER A 267 -0.47 1.03 14.20
N THR A 268 -1.26 0.09 14.72
CA THR A 268 -1.83 0.16 16.08
C THR A 268 -0.74 0.17 17.16
N LYS A 269 0.33 -0.62 17.01
CA LYS A 269 1.47 -0.57 17.95
C LYS A 269 2.19 0.78 17.88
N VAL A 270 2.35 1.34 16.68
CA VAL A 270 2.95 2.67 16.52
C VAL A 270 2.14 3.74 17.25
N ARG A 271 0.81 3.76 17.06
CA ARG A 271 -0.08 4.73 17.73
C ARG A 271 -0.04 4.59 19.25
N LYS A 272 -0.08 3.36 19.77
CA LYS A 272 0.01 3.10 21.22
C LYS A 272 1.32 3.62 21.82
N ALA A 273 2.45 3.35 21.16
CA ALA A 273 3.76 3.83 21.60
C ALA A 273 3.88 5.36 21.52
N ALA A 274 3.39 5.98 20.44
CA ALA A 274 3.38 7.43 20.28
C ALA A 274 2.57 8.11 21.39
N LYS A 275 1.36 7.62 21.65
CA LYS A 275 0.49 8.10 22.73
C LYS A 275 1.12 7.98 24.11
N ALA A 276 1.91 6.93 24.33
CA ALA A 276 2.64 6.72 25.58
C ALA A 276 3.94 7.55 25.68
N GLY A 277 4.30 8.33 24.64
CA GLY A 277 5.56 9.07 24.58
C GLY A 277 6.80 8.18 24.43
N GLU A 278 6.62 6.90 24.08
CA GLU A 278 7.70 5.91 23.93
C GLU A 278 8.42 6.07 22.57
N TRP A 279 9.07 7.22 22.35
CA TRP A 279 9.63 7.58 21.04
C TRP A 279 10.71 6.62 20.53
N SER A 280 11.50 6.01 21.43
CA SER A 280 12.44 4.94 21.05
C SER A 280 11.70 3.74 20.44
N LYS A 281 10.53 3.38 20.99
CA LYS A 281 9.69 2.30 20.46
C LYS A 281 9.05 2.69 19.13
N VAL A 282 8.60 3.94 18.98
CA VAL A 282 8.07 4.44 17.70
C VAL A 282 9.13 4.34 16.59
N HIS A 283 10.37 4.72 16.90
CA HIS A 283 11.50 4.62 15.97
C HIS A 283 11.80 3.18 15.52
N GLU A 284 11.60 2.18 16.39
CA GLU A 284 11.72 0.76 15.98
C GLU A 284 10.57 0.31 15.04
N LEU A 285 9.41 0.95 15.10
CA LEU A 285 8.19 0.48 14.43
C LEU A 285 7.88 1.19 13.11
N CYS A 286 8.50 2.35 12.82
CA CYS A 286 8.32 3.09 11.57
C CYS A 286 9.63 3.72 11.09
N THR A 287 9.63 4.33 9.91
CA THR A 287 10.83 4.98 9.37
C THR A 287 11.13 6.29 10.12
N GLU A 288 12.37 6.75 10.05
CA GLU A 288 12.83 7.95 10.76
C GLU A 288 11.98 9.18 10.43
N GLY A 289 11.73 9.48 9.15
CA GLY A 289 10.92 10.63 8.76
C GLY A 289 9.49 10.52 9.26
N VAL A 290 8.89 9.33 9.23
CA VAL A 290 7.55 9.07 9.77
C VAL A 290 7.53 9.30 11.28
N MET A 291 8.50 8.77 12.02
CA MET A 291 8.59 8.97 13.47
C MET A 291 8.73 10.45 13.83
N GLN A 292 9.64 11.16 13.15
CA GLN A 292 9.88 12.59 13.41
C GLN A 292 8.65 13.44 13.11
N TYR A 293 7.93 13.14 12.02
CA TYR A 293 6.70 13.86 11.69
C TYR A 293 5.57 13.56 12.69
N VAL A 294 5.38 12.29 13.08
CA VAL A 294 4.41 11.92 14.12
C VAL A 294 4.71 12.67 15.42
N LYS A 295 5.98 12.73 15.82
CA LYS A 295 6.43 13.44 17.02
C LYS A 295 6.25 14.96 16.94
N SER A 296 6.60 15.57 15.81
CA SER A 296 6.55 17.02 15.66
C SER A 296 5.12 17.55 15.62
N GLU A 297 4.23 16.81 14.96
CA GLU A 297 2.83 17.20 14.82
C GLU A 297 1.93 16.60 15.91
N LYS A 298 2.53 15.94 16.93
CA LYS A 298 1.82 15.32 18.06
C LYS A 298 0.67 14.40 17.61
N LEU A 299 0.90 13.67 16.52
CA LEU A 299 -0.10 12.75 16.02
C LEU A 299 -0.31 11.63 17.04
N TYR A 300 -1.57 11.30 17.30
CA TYR A 300 -2.01 10.24 18.22
C TYR A 300 -1.90 10.57 19.73
N ASP A 301 -1.70 11.84 20.12
CA ASP A 301 -1.67 12.27 21.53
C ASP A 301 -3.05 12.22 22.22
N GLU A 302 -4.14 12.43 21.47
CA GLU A 302 -5.51 12.45 22.02
C GLU A 302 -6.24 11.09 21.89
N ASP A 303 -7.24 10.86 22.74
CA ASP A 303 -8.17 9.73 22.57
C ASP A 303 -8.97 9.91 21.28
N ASP A 304 -9.10 8.83 20.49
CA ASP A 304 -9.86 8.69 19.22
C ASP A 304 -11.38 9.00 19.37
N ARG A 305 -11.76 10.15 19.93
CA ARG A 305 -13.09 10.73 19.75
C ARG A 305 -13.00 11.57 18.49
N GLY A 306 -13.17 10.88 17.36
CA GLY A 306 -13.31 11.52 16.06
C GLY A 306 -14.19 12.75 16.18
N ALA A 307 -13.62 13.92 15.89
CA ALA A 307 -14.40 15.10 15.64
C ALA A 307 -15.42 14.71 14.57
N LYS A 308 -16.70 14.67 14.95
CA LYS A 308 -17.79 14.63 13.98
C LYS A 308 -17.58 15.86 13.11
N MET A 309 -17.10 15.66 11.90
CA MET A 309 -17.22 16.68 10.86
C MET A 309 -18.72 16.83 10.61
N ALA A 310 -19.26 17.97 11.05
CA ALA A 310 -20.58 18.44 10.69
C ALA A 310 -20.60 18.87 9.22
#